data_AF-A0A7K3NSC7-F1
#
_entry.id   AF-A0A7K3NSC7-F1
#
_cell.length_a   1.000
_cell.length_b   1.000
_cell.length_c   1.000
_cell.angle_alpha   90.00
_cell.angle_beta   90.00
_cell.angle_gamma   90.00
#
_symmetry.space_group_name_H-M   'P 1'
#
loop_
_entity.id
_entity.type
_entity.pdbx_description
1 polymer ?
#
loop_
_entity_poly.entity_id
_entity_poly.type
_entity_poly.pdbx_seq_one_letter_code
_entity_poly.pdbx_strand_id
1 'polypeptide(L)'
;MRNLITDYLGVHAQAMPLREQRMKLIASNLGNADTPGYKAQDLDFDAALRHAQGQDANGLMATTHEQHYEISSGLNPFQIAREGVQPSLDGNTVDPDAERAAYG
;
A
#
# COMPACT_ATOMS: atom_id res chain seq x y z
N MET A 1 -27.13 11.89 -16.44
CA MET A 1 -27.33 10.49 -16.86
C MET A 1 -26.45 9.61 -15.99
N ARG A 2 -27.02 8.61 -15.29
CA ARG A 2 -26.23 7.65 -14.49
C ARG A 2 -25.37 6.83 -15.44
N ASN A 3 -24.07 6.79 -15.19
CA ASN A 3 -23.14 5.99 -15.96
C ASN A 3 -23.09 4.61 -15.32
N LEU A 4 -23.97 3.71 -15.79
CA LEU A 4 -24.22 2.38 -15.18
C LEU A 4 -22.96 1.51 -15.10
N ILE A 5 -22.02 1.70 -16.03
CA ILE A 5 -20.73 1.01 -16.06
C ILE A 5 -19.83 1.50 -14.92
N THR A 6 -19.82 2.81 -14.66
CA THR A 6 -19.09 3.41 -13.55
C THR A 6 -19.70 3.04 -12.20
N ASP A 7 -21.03 2.95 -12.11
CA ASP A 7 -21.71 2.51 -10.88
C ASP A 7 -21.46 1.03 -10.59
N TYR A 8 -21.43 0.17 -11.63
CA TYR A 8 -21.22 -1.27 -11.48
C TYR A 8 -19.73 -1.64 -11.25
N LEU A 9 -18.81 -0.95 -11.92
CA LEU A 9 -17.37 -1.19 -11.80
C LEU A 9 -16.68 -0.31 -10.76
N GLY A 10 -17.35 0.71 -10.21
CA GLY A 10 -16.71 1.85 -9.51
C GLY A 10 -15.66 1.44 -8.48
N VAL A 11 -16.08 0.74 -7.43
CA VAL A 11 -15.18 0.33 -6.34
C VAL A 11 -14.12 -0.66 -6.82
N HIS A 12 -14.48 -1.59 -7.69
CA HIS A 12 -13.55 -2.61 -8.20
C HIS A 12 -12.49 -2.01 -9.12
N ALA A 13 -12.87 -1.07 -9.99
CA ALA A 13 -11.95 -0.37 -10.88
C ALA A 13 -10.91 0.45 -10.10
N GLN A 14 -11.31 1.04 -8.96
CA GLN A 14 -10.39 1.75 -8.06
C GLN A 14 -9.53 0.80 -7.21
N ALA A 15 -10.05 -0.36 -6.84
CA ALA A 15 -9.35 -1.37 -6.06
C ALA A 15 -8.23 -2.10 -6.85
N MET A 16 -8.41 -2.30 -8.15
CA MET A 16 -7.45 -3.02 -9.00
C MET A 16 -6.02 -2.44 -8.98
N PRO A 17 -5.80 -1.13 -9.20
CA PRO A 17 -4.45 -0.57 -9.14
C PRO A 17 -3.84 -0.63 -7.72
N LEU A 18 -4.65 -0.49 -6.67
CA LEU A 18 -4.18 -0.63 -5.29
C LEU A 18 -3.74 -2.07 -4.99
N ARG A 19 -4.48 -3.06 -5.51
CA ARG A 19 -4.09 -4.46 -5.41
C ARG A 19 -2.78 -4.72 -6.15
N GLU A 20 -2.61 -4.18 -7.35
CA GLU A 20 -1.35 -4.28 -8.10
C GLU A 20 -0.17 -3.70 -7.31
N GLN A 21 -0.35 -2.52 -6.70
CA GLN A 21 0.67 -1.91 -5.84
C GLN A 21 1.03 -2.82 -4.66
N ARG A 22 0.03 -3.38 -3.96
CA ARG A 22 0.27 -4.30 -2.85
C ARG A 22 1.04 -5.55 -3.29
N MET A 23 0.69 -6.11 -4.45
CA MET A 23 1.41 -7.27 -5.02
C MET A 23 2.87 -6.95 -5.33
N LYS A 24 3.17 -5.73 -5.81
CA LYS A 24 4.56 -5.29 -6.02
C LYS A 24 5.36 -5.23 -4.72
N LEU A 25 4.73 -4.78 -3.62
CA LEU A 25 5.37 -4.77 -2.30
C LEU A 25 5.66 -6.19 -1.81
N ILE A 26 4.68 -7.09 -1.91
CA ILE A 26 4.83 -8.50 -1.52
C ILE A 26 5.94 -9.19 -2.35
N ALA A 27 5.96 -8.94 -3.66
CA ALA A 27 7.03 -9.46 -4.53
C ALA A 27 8.41 -8.88 -4.15
N SER A 28 8.47 -7.60 -3.79
CA SER A 28 9.71 -6.97 -3.31
C SER A 28 10.18 -7.57 -1.98
N ASN A 29 9.26 -7.78 -1.03
CA ASN A 29 9.59 -8.42 0.25
C ASN A 29 10.12 -9.83 0.03
N LEU A 30 9.44 -10.64 -0.79
CA LEU A 30 9.84 -12.01 -1.10
C LEU A 30 11.24 -12.06 -1.75
N GLY A 31 11.55 -11.11 -2.64
CA GLY A 31 12.89 -11.00 -3.23
C GLY A 31 13.99 -10.59 -2.24
N ASN A 32 13.62 -9.90 -1.15
CA ASN A 32 14.52 -9.47 -0.09
C ASN A 32 14.43 -10.36 1.18
N ALA A 33 13.77 -11.52 1.10
CA ALA A 33 13.63 -12.44 2.22
C ALA A 33 14.97 -12.95 2.77
N ASP A 34 16.01 -12.98 1.93
CA ASP A 34 17.37 -13.36 2.33
C ASP A 34 18.31 -12.16 2.52
N THR A 35 17.76 -10.95 2.68
CA THR A 35 18.54 -9.72 2.89
C THR A 35 18.58 -9.33 4.37
N PRO A 36 19.76 -9.35 5.02
CA PRO A 36 19.91 -8.97 6.42
C PRO A 36 19.39 -7.55 6.70
N GLY A 37 18.67 -7.37 7.80
CA GLY A 37 18.15 -6.08 8.25
C GLY A 37 17.00 -5.49 7.42
N TYR A 38 16.49 -6.20 6.41
CA TYR A 38 15.37 -5.72 5.59
C TYR A 38 14.07 -5.63 6.42
N LYS A 39 13.25 -4.61 6.12
CA LYS A 39 11.96 -4.39 6.77
C LYS A 39 10.83 -4.60 5.78
N ALA A 40 10.00 -5.61 6.02
CA ALA A 40 8.83 -5.89 5.21
C ALA A 40 7.87 -4.70 5.19
N GLN A 41 7.38 -4.35 4.00
CA GLN A 41 6.43 -3.27 3.80
C GLN A 41 5.11 -3.83 3.25
N ASP A 42 3.99 -3.23 3.63
CA ASP A 42 2.66 -3.54 3.10
C ASP A 42 1.92 -2.24 2.77
N LEU A 43 0.76 -2.36 2.16
CA LEU A 43 -0.16 -1.26 1.86
C LEU A 43 -1.39 -1.38 2.77
N ASP A 44 -1.71 -0.32 3.50
CA ASP A 44 -3.01 -0.16 4.14
C ASP A 44 -4.07 0.03 3.04
N PHE A 45 -4.58 -1.11 2.57
CA PHE A 45 -5.48 -1.18 1.43
C PHE A 45 -6.83 -0.50 1.72
N ASP A 46 -7.33 -0.64 2.95
CA ASP A 46 -8.62 -0.06 3.33
C ASP A 46 -8.52 1.47 3.38
N ALA A 47 -7.44 2.02 3.97
CA ALA A 47 -7.20 3.45 3.95
C ALA A 47 -7.00 3.98 2.52
N ALA A 48 -6.20 3.27 1.70
CA ALA A 48 -5.95 3.65 0.31
C ALA A 48 -7.22 3.62 -0.55
N LEU A 49 -8.09 2.63 -0.35
CA LEU A 49 -9.35 2.50 -1.10
C LEU A 49 -10.35 3.59 -0.71
N ARG A 50 -10.48 3.88 0.60
CA ARG A 50 -11.35 4.96 1.09
C ARG A 50 -10.88 6.33 0.59
N HIS A 51 -9.56 6.53 0.51
CA HIS A 51 -8.99 7.72 -0.09
C HIS A 51 -9.27 7.81 -1.60
N ALA A 52 -9.08 6.71 -2.35
CA ALA A 52 -9.39 6.66 -3.78
C ALA A 52 -10.90 6.89 -4.08
N GLN A 53 -11.77 6.55 -3.13
CA GLN A 53 -13.21 6.81 -3.18
C GLN A 53 -13.59 8.25 -2.77
N GLY A 54 -12.62 9.07 -2.34
CA GLY A 54 -12.85 10.43 -1.86
C GLY A 54 -13.59 10.49 -0.51
N GLN A 55 -13.65 9.38 0.22
CA GLN A 55 -14.35 9.28 1.50
C GLN A 55 -13.50 9.73 2.69
N ASP A 56 -12.17 9.76 2.52
CA ASP A 56 -11.25 10.16 3.57
C ASP A 56 -10.00 10.87 3.01
N ALA A 57 -9.74 12.08 3.52
CA ALA A 57 -8.45 12.76 3.43
C ALA A 57 -7.63 12.46 4.69
N ASN A 58 -7.66 11.20 5.15
CA ASN A 58 -7.13 10.81 6.45
C ASN A 58 -5.61 10.98 6.46
N GLY A 59 -5.13 12.11 7.01
CA GLY A 59 -3.72 12.40 7.25
C GLY A 59 -2.92 12.94 6.06
N LEU A 60 -3.50 13.02 4.86
CA LEU A 60 -2.83 13.63 3.70
C LEU A 60 -3.01 15.15 3.74
N MET A 61 -1.91 15.86 3.96
CA MET A 61 -1.89 17.32 3.97
C MET A 61 -2.30 17.85 2.59
N ALA A 62 -3.44 18.56 2.54
CA ALA A 62 -3.87 19.24 1.34
C ALA A 62 -3.10 20.55 1.17
N THR A 63 -2.69 20.84 -0.06
CA THR A 63 -2.14 22.14 -0.44
C THR A 63 -3.27 23.18 -0.43
N THR A 64 -3.48 23.83 0.72
CA THR A 64 -4.59 24.79 0.90
C THR A 64 -4.29 26.21 0.45
N HIS A 65 -3.03 26.51 0.12
CA HIS A 65 -2.58 27.83 -0.32
C HIS A 65 -1.59 27.71 -1.47
N GLU A 66 -1.55 28.72 -2.34
CA GLU A 66 -0.64 28.79 -3.50
C GLU A 66 0.85 28.83 -3.12
N GLN A 67 1.16 29.15 -1.85
CA GLN A 67 2.51 29.14 -1.29
C GLN A 67 2.87 27.81 -0.61
N HIS A 68 1.93 26.85 -0.54
CA HIS A 68 2.24 25.52 -0.04
C HIS A 68 2.89 24.71 -1.17
N TYR A 69 4.05 24.14 -0.88
CA TYR A 69 4.72 23.22 -1.79
C TYR A 69 4.25 21.80 -1.53
N GLU A 70 3.78 21.13 -2.58
CA GLU A 70 3.53 19.69 -2.53
C GLU A 70 4.86 18.96 -2.36
N ILE A 71 5.04 18.28 -1.23
CA ILE A 71 6.17 17.37 -1.03
C ILE A 71 5.68 15.98 -1.45
N SER A 72 5.81 15.65 -2.74
CA SER A 72 5.66 14.27 -3.18
C SER A 72 7.01 13.56 -2.97
N SER A 73 7.16 12.87 -1.83
CA SER A 73 8.37 12.09 -1.52
C SER A 73 8.51 10.82 -2.37
N GLY A 74 7.61 10.58 -3.32
CA GLY A 74 7.46 9.31 -4.03
C GLY A 74 7.01 8.16 -3.12
N LEU A 75 6.81 8.41 -1.83
CA LEU A 75 6.33 7.43 -0.86
C LEU A 75 4.81 7.34 -0.96
N ASN A 76 4.31 6.11 -1.02
CA ASN A 76 2.87 5.89 -0.94
C ASN A 76 2.45 6.17 0.52
N PRO A 77 1.55 7.14 0.78
CA PRO A 77 1.16 7.54 2.12
C PRO A 77 0.47 6.42 2.92
N PHE A 78 -0.02 5.40 2.23
CA PHE A 78 -0.66 4.22 2.83
C PHE A 78 0.32 3.06 3.02
N GLN A 79 1.60 3.26 2.72
CA GLN A 79 2.62 2.23 2.91
C GLN A 79 2.99 2.14 4.40
N ILE A 80 2.87 0.92 4.93
CA ILE A 80 3.10 0.62 6.34
C ILE A 80 4.23 -0.41 6.47
N ALA A 81 5.10 -0.22 7.46
CA ALA A 81 6.06 -1.24 7.82
C ALA A 81 5.35 -2.35 8.61
N ARG A 82 5.64 -3.62 8.30
CA ARG A 82 5.14 -4.74 9.09
C ARG A 82 6.11 -5.13 10.18
N GLU A 83 5.56 -5.27 11.39
CA GLU A 83 6.26 -5.92 12.48
C GLU A 83 6.37 -7.42 12.17
N GLY A 84 7.59 -7.95 12.19
CA GLY A 84 7.83 -9.36 11.91
C GLY A 84 7.26 -10.20 13.05
N VAL A 85 6.30 -11.08 12.75
CA VAL A 85 5.75 -12.04 13.72
C VAL A 85 6.84 -13.01 14.20
N GLN A 86 7.81 -13.29 13.33
CA GLN A 86 8.99 -14.09 13.64
C GLN A 86 10.25 -13.31 13.26
N PRO A 87 10.87 -12.57 14.19
CA PRO A 87 12.07 -11.81 13.90
C PRO A 87 13.22 -12.78 13.58
N SER A 88 13.80 -12.63 12.40
CA SER A 88 15.02 -13.34 12.04
C SER A 88 16.20 -12.85 12.89
N LEU A 89 17.18 -13.73 13.11
CA LEU A 89 18.38 -13.43 13.90
C LEU A 89 19.20 -12.27 13.29
N ASP A 90 19.05 -12.04 11.98
CA ASP A 90 19.70 -10.98 11.21
C ASP A 90 18.91 -9.66 11.17
N GLY A 91 17.79 -9.58 11.89
CA GLY A 91 16.94 -8.40 11.93
C GLY A 91 16.03 -8.22 10.72
N ASN A 92 15.95 -9.19 9.82
CA ASN A 92 14.93 -9.23 8.77
C ASN A 92 13.53 -9.47 9.37
N THR A 93 12.53 -8.72 8.91
CA THR A 93 11.13 -8.87 9.32
C THR A 93 10.24 -9.55 8.28
N VAL A 94 10.81 -9.96 7.14
CA VAL A 94 10.08 -10.69 6.10
C VAL A 94 9.80 -12.12 6.54
N ASP A 95 8.54 -12.53 6.41
CA ASP A 95 8.09 -13.91 6.57
C ASP A 95 7.71 -14.47 5.19
N PRO A 96 8.57 -15.30 4.56
CA PRO A 96 8.35 -15.76 3.19
C PRO A 96 7.10 -16.63 3.03
N ASP A 97 6.65 -17.31 4.09
CA ASP A 97 5.44 -18.14 4.03
C ASP A 97 4.19 -17.25 4.09
N ALA A 98 4.20 -16.21 4.93
CA ALA A 98 3.15 -15.20 4.95
C ALA A 98 3.10 -14.40 3.63
N GLU A 99 4.25 -14.03 3.04
CA GLU A 99 4.30 -13.33 1.75
C GLU A 99 3.70 -14.18 0.63
N ARG A 100 4.06 -15.48 0.56
CA ARG A 100 3.51 -16.39 -0.45
C ARG A 100 2.02 -16.59 -0.29
N ALA A 101 1.53 -16.69 0.94
CA ALA A 101 0.10 -16.79 1.22
C ALA A 101 -0.66 -15.52 0.82
N ALA A 102 -0.04 -14.35 0.94
CA ALA A 102 -0.64 -13.08 0.53
C ALA A 102 -0.55 -12.80 -0.98
N TYR A 103 0.35 -13.47 -1.70
CA TYR A 103 0.55 -13.31 -3.14
C TYR A 103 -0.48 -14.08 -4.01
N GLY A 104 -1.06 -15.16 -3.48
CA GLY A 104 -2.05 -16.00 -4.16
C GLY A 104 -3.49 -15.62 -3.86
#